data_AF-A0A4Z0J4V4-F1
#
_entry.id   AF-A0A4Z0J4V4-F1
#
_cell.length_a   1.000
_cell.length_b   1.000
_cell.length_c   1.000
_cell.angle_alpha   90.00
_cell.angle_beta   90.00
_cell.angle_gamma   90.00
#
_symmetry.space_group_name_H-M   'P 1'
#
loop_
_entity.id
_entity.type
_entity.pdbx_description
1 polymer ?
#
loop_
_entity_poly.entity_id
_entity_poly.type
_entity_poly.pdbx_seq_one_letter_code
_entity_poly.pdbx_strand_id
1 'polypeptide(L)'
;MNSPFPPDFLWGVSTAGHQTEGHDETSDTSFLEQVTPTVFQERSGPACDSWNRWESDLDLAQGLGLNAFRFSVEWARIEPNPGEIDEEALDHYDAIVSGCLARGLSPLITLSHFTTPHWFAMRGAWLDPEAPALFSRFVRAVIGRLGDRVRAVVTFNEPNLPEMLTWSSLPPVVAELERATLEAAARAAGVERYRTGNVMLPEDFSRMRQGMTEAHLVAKEIIAAARPGLPVGLSIAVVDDVALAGGEEIRDRKRTEVYDYWLRLAADDDFIGVQNYERLTYGPEGLQPPASEGRVNEMGSAVEPDSLAGAVVYAHEASGVPVLVTEHGISTDDDELRSDFLTRAIAGLSAAAESGVPLIGYCHWTLMDNFEWIFGYSRHLGLHAVDRETFERIPRPSAEVYARIVEQARTQTHQEDTLSQTSAHPADEPDIHGFDPEVFQPPTYLAPGTAEAQHPSGATAWPGLTYSMPDGYRPLQLDLFVPTERSGPVPCVIWIHGGAWLLGTRLTPPEYWPAGSLFQSLIDSGIAVATIDYRHSREAPFPAQLHDAKSAVRYLRAYAEELGIDANSFGVWGESAGGHLAAFLALANAPELEGSEGITDHSSAVDAAVVFYGVADVLVPRVHAA
;
A
#
# COMPACT_ATOMS: atom_id res chain seq x y z
N MET A 1 5.10 18.54 8.47
CA MET A 1 3.67 18.51 8.11
C MET A 1 3.05 17.38 8.91
N ASN A 2 1.83 17.58 9.40
CA ASN A 2 1.13 16.60 10.23
C ASN A 2 0.77 15.38 9.37
N SER A 3 0.68 14.20 9.97
CA SER A 3 0.15 13.03 9.28
C SER A 3 -1.30 13.32 8.88
N PRO A 4 -1.70 13.10 7.61
CA PRO A 4 -3.09 13.29 7.19
C PRO A 4 -4.01 12.17 7.65
N PHE A 5 -3.44 11.12 8.23
CA PHE A 5 -4.18 10.03 8.84
C PHE A 5 -4.51 10.35 10.30
N PRO A 6 -5.70 9.95 10.79
CA PRO A 6 -6.06 10.15 12.19
C PRO A 6 -5.10 9.43 13.14
N PRO A 7 -4.98 9.88 14.41
CA PRO A 7 -4.02 9.27 15.34
C PRO A 7 -4.22 7.78 15.61
N ASP A 8 -5.45 7.30 15.53
CA ASP A 8 -5.82 5.91 15.71
C ASP A 8 -5.93 5.12 14.39
N PHE A 9 -5.36 5.64 13.30
CA PHE A 9 -5.34 4.98 12.00
C PHE A 9 -4.68 3.60 12.08
N LEU A 10 -5.34 2.62 11.49
CA LEU A 10 -4.88 1.24 11.48
C LEU A 10 -3.95 0.99 10.30
N TRP A 11 -2.69 0.68 10.59
CA TRP A 11 -1.70 0.15 9.66
C TRP A 11 -1.59 -1.35 9.88
N GLY A 12 -1.99 -2.13 8.87
CA GLY A 12 -2.06 -3.58 8.99
C GLY A 12 -1.71 -4.34 7.72
N VAL A 13 -1.85 -5.65 7.84
CA VAL A 13 -1.81 -6.64 6.75
C VAL A 13 -3.06 -7.51 6.86
N SER A 14 -3.46 -8.11 5.75
CA SER A 14 -4.61 -9.01 5.65
C SER A 14 -4.19 -10.42 5.27
N THR A 15 -4.93 -11.41 5.78
CA THR A 15 -4.84 -12.83 5.41
C THR A 15 -6.25 -13.45 5.34
N ALA A 16 -6.38 -14.57 4.65
CA ALA A 16 -7.59 -15.39 4.63
C ALA A 16 -7.24 -16.83 5.04
N GLY A 17 -8.04 -17.41 5.93
CA GLY A 17 -7.78 -18.69 6.58
C GLY A 17 -7.52 -19.81 5.58
N HIS A 18 -8.42 -20.01 4.61
CA HIS A 18 -8.23 -21.03 3.57
C HIS A 18 -6.94 -20.84 2.75
N GLN A 19 -6.50 -19.58 2.56
CA GLN A 19 -5.31 -19.28 1.75
C GLN A 19 -4.00 -19.49 2.51
N THR A 20 -3.99 -19.37 3.85
CA THR A 20 -2.76 -19.37 4.66
C THR A 20 -2.68 -20.46 5.73
N GLU A 21 -3.79 -20.85 6.37
CA GLU A 21 -3.78 -21.72 7.55
C GLU A 21 -3.36 -23.17 7.25
N GLY A 22 -3.91 -23.74 6.18
CA GLY A 22 -3.62 -25.11 5.73
C GLY A 22 -4.47 -26.19 6.40
N HIS A 23 -4.70 -27.29 5.69
CA HIS A 23 -5.41 -28.47 6.19
C HIS A 23 -6.84 -28.22 6.70
N ASP A 24 -7.59 -27.32 6.05
CA ASP A 24 -9.04 -27.22 6.29
C ASP A 24 -9.79 -28.27 5.46
N GLU A 25 -9.80 -29.52 5.91
CA GLU A 25 -10.48 -30.62 5.21
C GLU A 25 -12.01 -30.57 5.35
N THR A 26 -12.52 -29.64 6.16
CA THR A 26 -13.95 -29.49 6.47
C THR A 26 -14.65 -28.44 5.61
N SER A 27 -13.88 -27.70 4.81
CA SER A 27 -14.41 -26.63 3.98
C SER A 27 -14.98 -27.09 2.64
N ASP A 28 -15.91 -26.29 2.14
CA ASP A 28 -16.44 -26.44 0.80
C ASP A 28 -15.39 -26.21 -0.28
N THR A 29 -14.47 -25.25 -0.09
CA THR A 29 -13.37 -24.96 -1.02
C THR A 29 -12.41 -26.15 -1.13
N SER A 30 -11.95 -26.73 -0.01
CA SER A 30 -11.12 -27.95 -0.03
C SER A 30 -11.83 -29.13 -0.70
N PHE A 31 -13.16 -29.21 -0.56
CA PHE A 31 -13.94 -30.22 -1.29
C PHE A 31 -13.95 -29.95 -2.80
N LEU A 32 -14.16 -28.70 -3.24
CA LEU A 32 -14.13 -28.32 -4.66
C LEU A 32 -12.78 -28.59 -5.31
N GLU A 33 -11.67 -28.40 -4.60
CA GLU A 33 -10.32 -28.70 -5.10
C GLU A 33 -10.10 -30.21 -5.42
N GLN A 34 -10.97 -31.09 -4.90
CA GLN A 34 -10.82 -32.54 -5.03
C GLN A 34 -11.71 -33.17 -6.09
N VAL A 35 -12.75 -32.47 -6.56
CA VAL A 35 -13.69 -33.03 -7.54
C VAL A 35 -13.16 -32.95 -8.96
N THR A 36 -13.73 -33.75 -9.86
CA THR A 36 -13.32 -33.78 -11.28
C THR A 36 -14.56 -33.66 -12.18
N PRO A 37 -14.61 -32.67 -13.09
CA PRO A 37 -13.65 -31.57 -13.25
C PRO A 37 -13.70 -30.57 -12.08
N THR A 38 -12.64 -29.76 -11.91
CA THR A 38 -12.58 -28.63 -10.99
C THR A 38 -11.94 -27.41 -11.66
N VAL A 39 -12.32 -26.22 -11.21
CA VAL A 39 -11.76 -24.92 -11.66
C VAL A 39 -10.40 -24.62 -11.00
N PHE A 40 -10.07 -25.28 -9.89
CA PHE A 40 -8.82 -25.09 -9.17
C PHE A 40 -7.64 -25.79 -9.88
N GLN A 41 -6.55 -25.06 -10.11
CA GLN A 41 -5.37 -25.62 -10.78
C GLN A 41 -4.59 -26.62 -9.91
N GLU A 42 -4.53 -26.37 -8.61
CA GLU A 42 -3.94 -27.27 -7.62
C GLU A 42 -4.70 -27.15 -6.29
N ARG A 43 -4.37 -28.02 -5.34
CA ARG A 43 -4.98 -28.02 -4.00
C ARG A 43 -4.23 -27.06 -3.07
N SER A 44 -4.95 -26.45 -2.15
CA SER A 44 -4.40 -25.66 -1.05
C SER A 44 -3.48 -26.53 -0.18
N GLY A 45 -3.96 -27.69 0.31
CA GLY A 45 -3.14 -28.57 1.13
C GLY A 45 -2.63 -27.85 2.39
N PRO A 46 -1.31 -27.80 2.65
CA PRO A 46 -0.79 -27.14 3.85
C PRO A 46 -0.80 -25.61 3.79
N ALA A 47 -1.14 -24.97 2.66
CA ALA A 47 -1.09 -23.51 2.54
C ALA A 47 0.28 -22.94 2.95
N CYS A 48 0.29 -21.97 3.86
CA CYS A 48 1.48 -21.43 4.50
C CYS A 48 1.73 -22.07 5.87
N ASP A 49 0.95 -23.07 6.29
CA ASP A 49 0.98 -23.67 7.63
C ASP A 49 0.76 -22.64 8.75
N SER A 50 0.03 -21.54 8.46
CA SER A 50 -0.24 -20.47 9.43
C SER A 50 -1.07 -20.96 10.62
N TRP A 51 -1.82 -22.06 10.49
CA TRP A 51 -2.49 -22.69 11.64
C TRP A 51 -1.48 -23.05 12.74
N ASN A 52 -0.30 -23.54 12.38
CA ASN A 52 0.74 -23.91 13.34
C ASN A 52 1.76 -22.78 13.58
N ARG A 53 1.74 -21.73 12.76
CA ARG A 53 2.79 -20.68 12.69
C ARG A 53 2.28 -19.27 12.90
N TRP A 54 1.05 -19.12 13.36
CA TRP A 54 0.41 -17.83 13.58
C TRP A 54 1.26 -16.92 14.47
N GLU A 55 1.97 -17.45 15.49
CA GLU A 55 2.85 -16.63 16.34
C GLU A 55 3.95 -15.93 15.54
N SER A 56 4.63 -16.66 14.65
CA SER A 56 5.65 -16.10 13.78
C SER A 56 5.07 -15.13 12.74
N ASP A 57 3.86 -15.40 12.25
CA ASP A 57 3.18 -14.49 11.31
C ASP A 57 2.82 -13.17 12.00
N LEU A 58 2.41 -13.20 13.27
CA LEU A 58 2.20 -12.00 14.08
C LEU A 58 3.51 -11.28 14.43
N ASP A 59 4.60 -12.01 14.67
CA ASP A 59 5.93 -11.42 14.87
C ASP A 59 6.39 -10.65 13.63
N LEU A 60 6.11 -11.16 12.42
CA LEU A 60 6.38 -10.45 11.17
C LEU A 60 5.57 -9.15 11.08
N ALA A 61 4.26 -9.21 11.35
CA ALA A 61 3.40 -8.03 11.34
C ALA A 61 3.87 -6.97 12.35
N GLN A 62 4.26 -7.38 13.56
CA GLN A 62 4.85 -6.49 14.56
C GLN A 62 6.20 -5.92 14.08
N GLY A 63 7.05 -6.74 13.48
CA GLY A 63 8.37 -6.35 12.97
C GLY A 63 8.30 -5.30 11.86
N LEU A 64 7.21 -5.27 11.10
CA LEU A 64 6.89 -4.21 10.13
C LEU A 64 6.41 -2.90 10.77
N GLY A 65 6.31 -2.84 12.10
CA GLY A 65 5.81 -1.67 12.82
C GLY A 65 4.30 -1.47 12.70
N LEU A 66 3.53 -2.51 12.38
CA LEU A 66 2.07 -2.43 12.23
C LEU A 66 1.36 -2.29 13.59
N ASN A 67 0.11 -1.81 13.57
CA ASN A 67 -0.77 -1.77 14.76
C ASN A 67 -2.10 -2.51 14.53
N ALA A 68 -2.25 -3.21 13.40
CA ALA A 68 -3.43 -3.99 13.08
C ALA A 68 -3.08 -5.28 12.34
N PHE A 69 -3.90 -6.31 12.54
CA PHE A 69 -3.79 -7.57 11.82
C PHE A 69 -5.19 -8.07 11.45
N ARG A 70 -5.45 -8.21 10.15
CA ARG A 70 -6.72 -8.70 9.63
C ARG A 70 -6.61 -10.17 9.23
N PHE A 71 -7.52 -10.98 9.72
CA PHE A 71 -7.62 -12.42 9.40
C PHE A 71 -9.08 -12.87 9.40
N SER A 72 -9.39 -14.00 8.76
CA SER A 72 -10.70 -14.63 8.86
C SER A 72 -10.77 -15.67 9.96
N VAL A 73 -11.95 -15.86 10.53
CA VAL A 73 -12.26 -16.98 11.42
C VAL A 73 -13.03 -18.01 10.59
N GLU A 74 -12.44 -19.17 10.33
CA GLU A 74 -13.02 -20.12 9.38
C GLU A 74 -14.22 -20.86 9.97
N TRP A 75 -15.42 -20.58 9.43
CA TRP A 75 -16.65 -21.26 9.84
C TRP A 75 -16.55 -22.78 9.68
N ALA A 76 -15.89 -23.26 8.62
CA ALA A 76 -15.65 -24.68 8.41
C ALA A 76 -14.95 -25.37 9.59
N ARG A 77 -14.02 -24.68 10.25
CA ARG A 77 -13.32 -25.18 11.44
C ARG A 77 -14.10 -25.01 12.73
N ILE A 78 -14.77 -23.86 12.90
CA ILE A 78 -15.55 -23.57 14.11
C ILE A 78 -16.79 -24.47 14.19
N GLU A 79 -17.37 -24.82 13.05
CA GLU A 79 -18.57 -25.64 12.97
C GLU A 79 -18.41 -26.71 11.87
N PRO A 80 -17.59 -27.74 12.09
CA PRO A 80 -17.27 -28.75 11.07
C PRO A 80 -18.46 -29.65 10.75
N ASN A 81 -19.42 -29.78 11.67
CA ASN A 81 -20.70 -30.44 11.46
C ASN A 81 -21.85 -29.52 11.89
N PRO A 82 -23.05 -29.65 11.30
CA PRO A 82 -24.18 -28.78 11.62
C PRO A 82 -24.55 -28.85 13.11
N GLY A 83 -24.40 -27.74 13.83
CA GLY A 83 -24.74 -27.60 15.25
C GLY A 83 -23.63 -28.00 16.22
N GLU A 84 -22.49 -28.49 15.74
CA GLU A 84 -21.36 -28.92 16.56
C GLU A 84 -20.26 -27.85 16.52
N ILE A 85 -20.17 -27.02 17.56
CA ILE A 85 -19.11 -26.04 17.69
C ILE A 85 -17.84 -26.72 18.19
N ASP A 86 -16.74 -26.54 17.46
CA ASP A 86 -15.41 -27.00 17.85
C ASP A 86 -14.76 -25.97 18.79
N GLU A 87 -14.68 -26.32 20.06
CA GLU A 87 -14.09 -25.48 21.10
C GLU A 87 -12.57 -25.36 20.96
N GLU A 88 -11.87 -26.37 20.43
CA GLU A 88 -10.41 -26.30 20.23
C GLU A 88 -10.08 -25.32 19.09
N ALA A 89 -10.90 -25.30 18.03
CA ALA A 89 -10.78 -24.30 16.97
C ALA A 89 -11.09 -22.88 17.48
N LEU A 90 -12.10 -22.72 18.35
CA LEU A 90 -12.36 -21.42 18.99
C LEU A 90 -11.22 -20.97 19.91
N ASP A 91 -10.65 -21.89 20.70
CA ASP A 91 -9.49 -21.63 21.56
C ASP A 91 -8.27 -21.21 20.72
N HIS A 92 -8.12 -21.78 19.51
CA HIS A 92 -7.07 -21.39 18.57
C HIS A 92 -7.20 -19.93 18.13
N TYR A 93 -8.37 -19.50 17.65
CA TYR A 93 -8.57 -18.10 17.27
C TYR A 93 -8.53 -17.14 18.47
N ASP A 94 -8.93 -17.61 19.66
CA ASP A 94 -8.74 -16.85 20.91
C ASP A 94 -7.26 -16.61 21.24
N ALA A 95 -6.41 -17.61 20.99
CA ALA A 95 -4.97 -17.48 21.12
C ALA A 95 -4.39 -16.49 20.10
N ILE A 96 -4.86 -16.50 18.85
CA ILE A 96 -4.45 -15.51 17.83
C ILE A 96 -4.83 -14.09 18.28
N VAL A 97 -6.09 -13.86 18.70
CA VAL A 97 -6.54 -12.54 19.20
C VAL A 97 -5.68 -12.09 20.39
N SER A 98 -5.44 -12.98 21.35
CA SER A 98 -4.59 -12.69 22.51
C SER A 98 -3.15 -12.38 22.11
N GLY A 99 -2.61 -13.10 21.12
CA GLY A 99 -1.29 -12.89 20.57
C GLY A 99 -1.13 -11.59 19.80
N CYS A 100 -2.18 -11.14 19.08
CA CYS A 100 -2.23 -9.82 18.46
C CYS A 100 -2.08 -8.74 19.54
N LEU A 101 -2.91 -8.79 20.59
CA LEU A 101 -2.89 -7.82 21.67
C LEU A 101 -1.55 -7.80 22.41
N ALA A 102 -0.94 -8.97 22.66
CA ALA A 102 0.38 -9.07 23.27
C ALA A 102 1.49 -8.37 22.45
N ARG A 103 1.27 -8.19 21.15
CA ARG A 103 2.19 -7.52 20.21
C ARG A 103 1.79 -6.07 19.91
N GLY A 104 0.72 -5.57 20.50
CA GLY A 104 0.18 -4.23 20.20
C GLY A 104 -0.55 -4.15 18.85
N LEU A 105 -0.98 -5.29 18.30
CA LEU A 105 -1.77 -5.37 17.09
C LEU A 105 -3.27 -5.42 17.44
N SER A 106 -4.04 -4.55 16.82
CA SER A 106 -5.50 -4.54 16.86
C SER A 106 -6.04 -5.66 15.96
N PRO A 107 -6.76 -6.66 16.49
CA PRO A 107 -7.31 -7.73 15.67
C PRO A 107 -8.54 -7.27 14.92
N LEU A 108 -8.54 -7.45 13.60
CA LEU A 108 -9.68 -7.21 12.71
C LEU A 108 -10.13 -8.55 12.16
N ILE A 109 -11.35 -8.99 12.48
CA ILE A 109 -11.81 -10.33 12.09
C ILE A 109 -12.77 -10.28 10.91
N THR A 110 -12.63 -11.23 9.99
CA THR A 110 -13.59 -11.46 8.89
C THR A 110 -14.39 -12.74 9.16
N LEU A 111 -15.72 -12.67 9.21
CA LEU A 111 -16.57 -13.80 9.56
C LEU A 111 -16.80 -14.77 8.39
N SER A 112 -16.84 -14.27 7.16
CA SER A 112 -16.92 -15.10 5.96
C SER A 112 -15.97 -14.56 4.90
N HIS A 113 -14.91 -15.31 4.62
CA HIS A 113 -13.95 -15.03 3.54
C HIS A 113 -14.10 -16.10 2.45
N PHE A 114 -15.27 -16.09 1.80
CA PHE A 114 -15.75 -17.04 0.77
C PHE A 114 -15.99 -18.48 1.23
N THR A 115 -15.02 -19.07 1.92
CA THR A 115 -15.03 -20.46 2.37
C THR A 115 -16.09 -20.68 3.44
N THR A 116 -16.82 -21.79 3.33
CA THR A 116 -17.88 -22.19 4.25
C THR A 116 -17.77 -23.68 4.61
N PRO A 117 -18.46 -24.17 5.66
CA PRO A 117 -18.45 -25.60 5.94
C PRO A 117 -19.01 -26.42 4.77
N HIS A 118 -18.40 -27.56 4.48
CA HIS A 118 -18.87 -28.48 3.43
C HIS A 118 -20.35 -28.84 3.58
N TRP A 119 -20.82 -29.04 4.82
CA TRP A 119 -22.22 -29.36 5.10
C TRP A 119 -23.19 -28.22 4.77
N PHE A 120 -22.74 -26.97 4.85
CA PHE A 120 -23.54 -25.81 4.49
C PHE A 120 -23.66 -25.69 2.96
N ALA A 121 -22.56 -25.94 2.25
CA ALA A 121 -22.54 -25.99 0.79
C ALA A 121 -23.42 -27.11 0.21
N MET A 122 -23.50 -28.28 0.87
CA MET A 122 -24.43 -29.37 0.54
C MET A 122 -25.91 -28.97 0.61
N ARG A 123 -26.24 -27.92 1.37
CA ARG A 123 -27.60 -27.38 1.48
C ARG A 123 -27.89 -26.28 0.46
N GLY A 124 -26.92 -25.96 -0.39
CA GLY A 124 -27.00 -24.86 -1.35
C GLY A 124 -26.49 -23.53 -0.82
N ALA A 125 -25.70 -23.54 0.27
CA ALA A 125 -25.09 -22.35 0.87
C ALA A 125 -26.10 -21.21 1.10
N TRP A 126 -25.78 -20.00 0.64
CA TRP A 126 -26.61 -18.80 0.83
C TRP A 126 -27.95 -18.83 0.05
N LEU A 127 -28.23 -19.86 -0.75
CA LEU A 127 -29.56 -20.09 -1.33
C LEU A 127 -30.53 -20.77 -0.36
N ASP A 128 -30.02 -21.34 0.72
CA ASP A 128 -30.81 -22.00 1.74
C ASP A 128 -31.56 -20.94 2.57
N PRO A 129 -32.91 -21.01 2.67
CA PRO A 129 -33.66 -20.08 3.51
C PRO A 129 -33.29 -20.12 5.00
N GLU A 130 -32.65 -21.20 5.49
CA GLU A 130 -32.14 -21.29 6.86
C GLU A 130 -30.72 -20.72 7.02
N ALA A 131 -30.06 -20.27 5.93
CA ALA A 131 -28.69 -19.79 5.96
C ALA A 131 -28.42 -18.68 7.01
N PRO A 132 -29.27 -17.63 7.15
CA PRO A 132 -29.04 -16.60 8.17
C PRO A 132 -29.07 -17.17 9.60
N ALA A 133 -29.95 -18.14 9.87
CA ALA A 133 -30.07 -18.77 11.18
C ALA A 133 -28.88 -19.69 11.48
N LEU A 134 -28.38 -20.41 10.48
CA LEU A 134 -27.19 -21.26 10.59
C LEU A 134 -25.95 -20.39 10.85
N PHE A 135 -25.76 -19.34 10.06
CA PHE A 135 -24.66 -18.39 10.24
C PHE A 135 -24.72 -17.69 11.61
N SER A 136 -25.92 -17.34 12.09
CA SER A 136 -26.11 -16.74 13.42
C SER A 136 -25.51 -17.57 14.56
N ARG A 137 -25.53 -18.91 14.46
CA ARG A 137 -24.95 -19.79 15.48
C ARG A 137 -23.43 -19.62 15.55
N PHE A 138 -22.78 -19.67 14.38
CA PHE A 138 -21.35 -19.39 14.24
C PHE A 138 -20.98 -17.99 14.74
N VAL A 139 -21.72 -16.95 14.30
CA VAL A 139 -21.47 -15.57 14.75
C VAL A 139 -21.58 -15.45 16.27
N ARG A 140 -22.59 -16.06 16.91
CA ARG A 140 -22.71 -16.05 18.38
C ARG A 140 -21.53 -16.72 19.07
N ALA A 141 -21.03 -17.83 18.54
CA ALA A 141 -19.89 -18.54 19.10
C ALA A 141 -18.62 -17.68 19.02
N VAL A 142 -18.32 -17.14 17.83
CA VAL A 142 -17.14 -16.30 17.59
C VAL A 142 -17.19 -15.00 18.38
N ILE A 143 -18.30 -14.25 18.30
CA ILE A 143 -18.42 -12.95 18.98
C ILE A 143 -18.53 -13.13 20.50
N GLY A 144 -19.15 -14.22 20.97
CA GLY A 144 -19.17 -14.55 22.39
C GLY A 144 -17.78 -14.82 22.97
N ARG A 145 -16.84 -15.34 22.16
CA ARG A 145 -15.46 -15.64 22.56
C ARG A 145 -14.50 -14.47 22.37
N LEU A 146 -14.55 -13.82 21.20
CA LEU A 146 -13.52 -12.87 20.73
C LEU A 146 -13.99 -11.42 20.74
N GLY A 147 -15.31 -11.20 20.72
CA GLY A 147 -15.93 -9.89 20.51
C GLY A 147 -15.51 -8.83 21.52
N ASP A 148 -14.97 -9.24 22.67
CA ASP A 148 -14.52 -8.32 23.70
C ASP A 148 -13.20 -7.60 23.42
N ARG A 149 -12.42 -8.14 22.48
CA ARG A 149 -11.03 -7.78 22.22
C ARG A 149 -10.72 -7.43 20.76
N VAL A 150 -11.62 -7.72 19.84
CA VAL A 150 -11.47 -7.32 18.42
C VAL A 150 -11.77 -5.84 18.21
N ARG A 151 -11.06 -5.22 17.27
CA ARG A 151 -11.16 -3.78 16.96
C ARG A 151 -12.29 -3.46 15.98
N ALA A 152 -12.56 -4.35 15.03
CA ALA A 152 -13.67 -4.25 14.09
C ALA A 152 -14.00 -5.65 13.53
N VAL A 153 -15.21 -5.79 12.99
CA VAL A 153 -15.70 -7.01 12.36
C VAL A 153 -16.11 -6.74 10.92
N VAL A 154 -15.54 -7.51 9.99
CA VAL A 154 -16.00 -7.60 8.60
C VAL A 154 -16.91 -8.82 8.48
N THR A 155 -18.19 -8.65 8.17
CA THR A 155 -19.10 -9.81 8.08
C THR A 155 -18.82 -10.67 6.86
N PHE A 156 -18.61 -10.04 5.70
CA PHE A 156 -18.41 -10.69 4.41
C PHE A 156 -17.23 -10.07 3.68
N ASN A 157 -16.37 -10.93 3.14
CA ASN A 157 -15.39 -10.59 2.12
C ASN A 157 -16.05 -10.62 0.74
N GLU A 158 -15.93 -9.52 0.01
CA GLU A 158 -16.31 -9.30 -1.39
C GLU A 158 -17.56 -10.08 -1.87
N PRO A 159 -18.73 -9.90 -1.26
CA PRO A 159 -19.94 -10.57 -1.70
C PRO A 159 -20.37 -10.15 -3.12
N ASN A 160 -19.75 -9.10 -3.66
CA ASN A 160 -19.94 -8.59 -5.01
C ASN A 160 -18.91 -9.11 -6.04
N LEU A 161 -17.86 -9.84 -5.62
CA LEU A 161 -16.81 -10.31 -6.50
C LEU A 161 -17.34 -11.10 -7.72
N PRO A 162 -18.32 -12.03 -7.59
CA PRO A 162 -18.84 -12.76 -8.74
C PRO A 162 -19.48 -11.83 -9.79
N GLU A 163 -20.25 -10.82 -9.37
CA GLU A 163 -20.83 -9.82 -10.27
C GLU A 163 -19.72 -8.96 -10.90
N MET A 164 -18.69 -8.58 -10.14
CA MET A 164 -17.51 -7.84 -10.62
C MET A 164 -16.77 -8.60 -11.73
N LEU A 165 -16.51 -9.89 -11.53
CA LEU A 165 -15.79 -10.74 -12.48
C LEU A 165 -16.53 -10.94 -13.82
N THR A 166 -17.85 -10.71 -13.88
CA THR A 166 -18.57 -10.71 -15.17
C THR A 166 -18.19 -9.55 -16.08
N TRP A 167 -17.60 -8.49 -15.51
CA TRP A 167 -17.05 -7.35 -16.25
C TRP A 167 -15.59 -7.55 -16.66
N SER A 168 -14.96 -8.63 -16.22
CA SER A 168 -13.63 -9.05 -16.66
C SER A 168 -13.72 -9.80 -17.99
N SER A 169 -12.66 -9.76 -18.80
CA SER A 169 -12.59 -10.48 -20.09
C SER A 169 -12.27 -11.97 -19.90
N LEU A 170 -12.99 -12.65 -19.01
CA LEU A 170 -12.79 -14.07 -18.75
C LEU A 170 -13.31 -14.91 -19.93
N PRO A 171 -12.55 -15.91 -20.42
CA PRO A 171 -13.02 -16.77 -21.50
C PRO A 171 -14.29 -17.55 -21.10
N PRO A 172 -15.25 -17.79 -22.02
CA PRO A 172 -16.49 -18.51 -21.71
C PRO A 172 -16.30 -19.89 -21.08
N VAL A 173 -15.17 -20.54 -21.35
CA VAL A 173 -14.79 -21.84 -20.77
C VAL A 173 -14.68 -21.80 -19.24
N VAL A 174 -14.38 -20.64 -18.64
CA VAL A 174 -14.29 -20.49 -17.18
C VAL A 174 -15.66 -20.70 -16.54
N ALA A 175 -16.69 -20.01 -17.04
CA ALA A 175 -18.06 -20.17 -16.54
C ALA A 175 -18.63 -21.59 -16.76
N GLU A 176 -18.25 -22.23 -17.87
CA GLU A 176 -18.58 -23.65 -18.11
C GLU A 176 -17.89 -24.58 -17.09
N LEU A 177 -16.62 -24.28 -16.76
CA LEU A 177 -15.85 -25.06 -15.80
C LEU A 177 -16.34 -24.86 -14.35
N GLU A 178 -16.72 -23.65 -13.96
CA GLU A 178 -17.35 -23.37 -12.66
C GLU A 178 -18.64 -24.20 -12.48
N ARG A 179 -19.50 -24.21 -13.50
CA ARG A 179 -20.71 -25.03 -13.51
C ARG A 179 -20.38 -26.51 -13.40
N ALA A 180 -19.45 -26.99 -14.22
CA ALA A 180 -19.04 -28.40 -14.21
C ALA A 180 -18.43 -28.81 -12.86
N THR A 181 -17.71 -27.90 -12.20
CA THR A 181 -17.16 -28.07 -10.84
C THR A 181 -18.27 -28.25 -9.81
N LEU A 182 -19.26 -27.36 -9.79
CA LEU A 182 -20.39 -27.46 -8.85
C LEU A 182 -21.27 -28.69 -9.10
N GLU A 183 -21.45 -29.10 -10.36
CA GLU A 183 -22.13 -30.35 -10.69
C GLU A 183 -21.35 -31.59 -10.27
N ALA A 184 -20.02 -31.56 -10.41
CA ALA A 184 -19.14 -32.62 -9.91
C ALA A 184 -19.21 -32.71 -8.38
N ALA A 185 -19.20 -31.58 -7.69
CA ALA A 185 -19.39 -31.49 -6.25
C ALA A 185 -20.75 -32.04 -5.80
N ALA A 186 -21.84 -31.65 -6.46
CA ALA A 186 -23.17 -32.19 -6.16
C ALA A 186 -23.22 -33.72 -6.30
N ARG A 187 -22.66 -34.28 -7.38
CA ARG A 187 -22.55 -35.73 -7.58
C ARG A 187 -21.69 -36.41 -6.51
N ALA A 188 -20.54 -35.84 -6.18
CA ALA A 188 -19.61 -36.40 -5.20
C ALA A 188 -20.18 -36.38 -3.77
N ALA A 189 -20.89 -35.30 -3.41
CA ALA A 189 -21.56 -35.16 -2.12
C ALA A 189 -22.91 -35.89 -2.03
N GLY A 190 -23.45 -36.37 -3.16
CA GLY A 190 -24.72 -37.09 -3.20
C GLY A 190 -25.95 -36.20 -2.96
N VAL A 191 -25.88 -34.92 -3.34
CA VAL A 191 -26.97 -33.94 -3.21
C VAL A 191 -27.43 -33.43 -4.57
N GLU A 192 -28.66 -32.92 -4.64
CA GLU A 192 -29.19 -32.34 -5.89
C GLU A 192 -28.47 -31.06 -6.28
N ARG A 193 -28.12 -30.22 -5.28
CA ARG A 193 -27.49 -28.92 -5.49
C ARG A 193 -26.40 -28.69 -4.47
N TYR A 194 -25.20 -28.40 -4.96
CA TYR A 194 -24.06 -27.92 -4.18
C TYR A 194 -23.72 -26.50 -4.63
N ARG A 195 -23.56 -25.57 -3.68
CA ARG A 195 -23.20 -24.16 -3.93
C ARG A 195 -22.22 -23.69 -2.87
N THR A 196 -21.41 -22.70 -3.22
CA THR A 196 -20.35 -22.16 -2.37
C THR A 196 -20.37 -20.64 -2.38
N GLY A 197 -19.63 -20.00 -1.47
CA GLY A 197 -19.37 -18.56 -1.52
C GLY A 197 -18.31 -18.16 -2.55
N ASN A 198 -17.35 -19.05 -2.83
CA ASN A 198 -16.20 -18.78 -3.71
C ASN A 198 -16.51 -18.97 -5.20
N VAL A 199 -17.13 -20.10 -5.57
CA VAL A 199 -17.54 -20.38 -6.96
C VAL A 199 -19.05 -20.22 -7.09
N MET A 200 -19.48 -19.20 -7.84
CA MET A 200 -20.89 -18.79 -7.92
C MET A 200 -21.35 -18.65 -9.37
N LEU A 201 -22.55 -19.14 -9.67
CA LEU A 201 -23.12 -19.08 -11.02
C LEU A 201 -23.97 -17.81 -11.21
N PRO A 202 -23.94 -17.18 -12.40
CA PRO A 202 -24.70 -15.96 -12.67
C PRO A 202 -26.21 -16.05 -12.38
N GLU A 203 -26.84 -17.19 -12.64
CA GLU A 203 -28.27 -17.37 -12.34
C GLU A 203 -28.61 -17.36 -10.84
N ASP A 204 -27.62 -17.54 -9.97
CA ASP A 204 -27.79 -17.60 -8.52
C ASP A 204 -27.44 -16.27 -7.83
N PHE A 205 -26.76 -15.34 -8.50
CA PHE A 205 -26.25 -14.08 -7.92
C PHE A 205 -27.29 -13.32 -7.10
N SER A 206 -28.48 -13.08 -7.67
CA SER A 206 -29.52 -12.31 -6.98
C SER A 206 -29.98 -12.96 -5.67
N ARG A 207 -30.08 -14.30 -5.65
CA ARG A 207 -30.55 -15.05 -4.47
C ARG A 207 -29.44 -15.25 -3.44
N MET A 208 -28.20 -15.46 -3.90
CA MET A 208 -27.02 -15.50 -3.03
C MET A 208 -26.83 -14.16 -2.32
N ARG A 209 -26.93 -13.05 -3.06
CA ARG A 209 -26.91 -11.69 -2.52
C ARG A 209 -27.99 -11.47 -1.47
N GLN A 210 -29.21 -11.95 -1.71
CA GLN A 210 -30.28 -11.88 -0.70
C GLN A 210 -29.89 -12.64 0.58
N GLY A 211 -29.46 -13.89 0.48
CA GLY A 211 -29.06 -14.70 1.65
C GLY A 211 -27.89 -14.10 2.43
N MET A 212 -26.87 -13.59 1.72
CA MET A 212 -25.74 -12.88 2.33
C MET A 212 -26.18 -11.57 3.00
N THR A 213 -27.13 -10.84 2.41
CA THR A 213 -27.69 -9.62 3.02
C THR A 213 -28.41 -9.93 4.33
N GLU A 214 -29.28 -10.93 4.33
CA GLU A 214 -29.99 -11.35 5.55
C GLU A 214 -29.02 -11.83 6.64
N ALA A 215 -27.96 -12.56 6.25
CA ALA A 215 -26.91 -13.00 7.16
C ALA A 215 -26.05 -11.83 7.70
N HIS A 216 -25.75 -10.83 6.88
CA HIS A 216 -25.03 -9.62 7.30
C HIS A 216 -25.84 -8.83 8.33
N LEU A 217 -27.11 -8.59 8.05
CA LEU A 217 -28.01 -7.86 8.95
C LEU A 217 -28.16 -8.58 10.30
N VAL A 218 -28.35 -9.90 10.29
CA VAL A 218 -28.48 -10.66 11.54
C VAL A 218 -27.16 -10.71 12.32
N ALA A 219 -26.01 -10.75 11.63
CA ALA A 219 -24.70 -10.68 12.28
C ALA A 219 -24.51 -9.33 12.98
N LYS A 220 -24.88 -8.22 12.33
CA LYS A 220 -24.88 -6.88 12.95
C LYS A 220 -25.73 -6.82 14.21
N GLU A 221 -26.95 -7.36 14.17
CA GLU A 221 -27.84 -7.40 15.34
C GLU A 221 -27.21 -8.19 16.50
N ILE A 222 -26.61 -9.35 16.20
CA ILE A 222 -25.94 -10.20 17.20
C ILE A 222 -24.76 -9.48 17.82
N ILE A 223 -23.92 -8.85 16.98
CA ILE A 223 -22.73 -8.12 17.43
C ILE A 223 -23.12 -6.92 18.27
N ALA A 224 -24.06 -6.10 17.81
CA ALA A 224 -24.54 -4.93 18.56
C ALA A 224 -25.15 -5.32 19.92
N ALA A 225 -25.85 -6.46 20.00
CA ALA A 225 -26.41 -6.96 21.25
C ALA A 225 -25.33 -7.50 22.21
N ALA A 226 -24.32 -8.20 21.69
CA ALA A 226 -23.24 -8.77 22.49
C ALA A 226 -22.22 -7.71 22.95
N ARG A 227 -21.90 -6.77 22.06
CA ARG A 227 -20.85 -5.76 22.20
C ARG A 227 -21.27 -4.43 21.56
N PRO A 228 -22.10 -3.63 22.25
CA PRO A 228 -22.51 -2.32 21.76
C PRO A 228 -21.30 -1.43 21.42
N GLY A 229 -21.29 -0.85 20.23
CA GLY A 229 -20.24 0.05 19.76
C GLY A 229 -19.00 -0.63 19.16
N LEU A 230 -18.97 -1.96 19.03
CA LEU A 230 -17.96 -2.63 18.21
C LEU A 230 -18.24 -2.34 16.73
N PRO A 231 -17.33 -1.71 15.96
CA PRO A 231 -17.58 -1.37 14.56
C PRO A 231 -17.79 -2.62 13.69
N VAL A 232 -18.85 -2.61 12.89
CA VAL A 232 -19.19 -3.67 11.94
C VAL A 232 -19.42 -3.10 10.55
N GLY A 233 -18.86 -3.77 9.56
CA GLY A 233 -19.11 -3.49 8.14
C GLY A 233 -18.98 -4.76 7.30
N LEU A 234 -19.24 -4.65 6.00
CA LEU A 234 -18.83 -5.63 5.00
C LEU A 234 -17.69 -5.06 4.16
N SER A 235 -16.99 -5.92 3.41
CA SER A 235 -15.89 -5.54 2.54
C SER A 235 -16.26 -5.86 1.09
N ILE A 236 -16.05 -4.94 0.15
CA ILE A 236 -16.38 -5.15 -1.28
C ILE A 236 -15.17 -4.98 -2.19
N ALA A 237 -15.17 -5.74 -3.29
CA ALA A 237 -14.27 -5.57 -4.40
C ALA A 237 -14.62 -4.27 -5.15
N VAL A 238 -13.70 -3.31 -5.19
CA VAL A 238 -13.88 -2.02 -5.88
C VAL A 238 -12.75 -1.84 -6.88
N VAL A 239 -13.09 -1.89 -8.16
CA VAL A 239 -12.21 -1.43 -9.23
C VAL A 239 -12.39 0.07 -9.38
N ASP A 240 -11.30 0.82 -9.56
CA ASP A 240 -11.39 2.24 -9.86
C ASP A 240 -11.84 2.45 -11.31
N ASP A 241 -13.16 2.54 -11.49
CA ASP A 241 -13.79 2.66 -12.79
C ASP A 241 -13.83 4.13 -13.25
N VAL A 242 -12.97 4.48 -14.21
CA VAL A 242 -12.81 5.83 -14.78
C VAL A 242 -13.47 5.90 -16.15
N ALA A 243 -14.14 7.00 -16.47
CA ALA A 243 -14.68 7.23 -17.81
C ALA A 243 -13.94 8.36 -18.52
N LEU A 244 -13.55 8.11 -19.77
CA LEU A 244 -13.24 9.13 -20.76
C LEU A 244 -14.55 9.63 -21.38
N ALA A 245 -14.48 10.74 -22.11
CA ALA A 245 -15.64 11.31 -22.80
C ALA A 245 -16.34 10.26 -23.70
N GLY A 246 -17.61 9.98 -23.42
CA GLY A 246 -18.44 9.00 -24.10
C GLY A 246 -18.48 7.62 -23.44
N GLY A 247 -17.67 7.35 -22.42
CA GLY A 247 -17.65 6.09 -21.67
C GLY A 247 -18.47 6.10 -20.38
N GLU A 248 -19.09 7.22 -20.02
CA GLU A 248 -19.78 7.43 -18.74
C GLU A 248 -20.93 6.45 -18.54
N GLU A 249 -21.75 6.20 -19.56
CA GLU A 249 -22.87 5.27 -19.49
C GLU A 249 -22.42 3.82 -19.19
N ILE A 250 -21.27 3.41 -19.73
CA ILE A 250 -20.73 2.06 -19.53
C ILE A 250 -20.20 1.91 -18.11
N ARG A 251 -19.42 2.91 -17.65
CA ARG A 251 -18.94 2.98 -16.26
C ARG A 251 -20.11 2.96 -15.28
N ASP A 252 -21.13 3.80 -15.50
CA ASP A 252 -22.26 3.94 -14.58
C ASP A 252 -23.12 2.67 -14.56
N ARG A 253 -23.25 1.97 -15.70
CA ARG A 253 -23.89 0.65 -15.74
C ARG A 253 -23.13 -0.36 -14.87
N LYS A 254 -21.80 -0.45 -15.00
CA LYS A 254 -20.99 -1.33 -14.13
C LYS A 254 -21.19 -1.02 -12.66
N ARG A 255 -21.10 0.27 -12.31
CA ARG A 255 -21.27 0.73 -10.93
C ARG A 255 -22.65 0.36 -10.37
N THR A 256 -23.69 0.53 -11.18
CA THR A 256 -25.07 0.15 -10.85
C THR A 256 -25.24 -1.36 -10.66
N GLU A 257 -24.63 -2.16 -11.53
CA GLU A 257 -24.76 -3.62 -11.51
C GLU A 257 -23.95 -4.27 -10.37
N VAL A 258 -22.77 -3.72 -10.04
CA VAL A 258 -21.79 -4.38 -9.16
C VAL A 258 -21.71 -3.77 -7.76
N TYR A 259 -21.77 -2.45 -7.61
CA TYR A 259 -21.44 -1.79 -6.33
C TYR A 259 -22.67 -1.18 -5.63
N ASP A 260 -23.56 -0.58 -6.40
CA ASP A 260 -24.67 0.25 -5.93
C ASP A 260 -25.51 -0.38 -4.82
N TYR A 261 -25.79 -1.69 -4.93
CA TYR A 261 -26.57 -2.42 -3.94
C TYR A 261 -25.83 -2.50 -2.61
N TRP A 262 -24.56 -2.90 -2.64
CA TRP A 262 -23.74 -3.14 -1.46
C TRP A 262 -23.34 -1.84 -0.77
N LEU A 263 -23.03 -0.79 -1.54
CA LEU A 263 -22.75 0.54 -1.00
C LEU A 263 -23.97 1.15 -0.32
N ARG A 264 -25.18 0.93 -0.85
CA ARG A 264 -26.44 1.34 -0.20
C ARG A 264 -26.75 0.53 1.05
N LEU A 265 -26.44 -0.77 1.06
CA LEU A 265 -26.58 -1.60 2.25
C LEU A 265 -25.62 -1.14 3.36
N ALA A 266 -24.38 -0.82 2.99
CA ALA A 266 -23.33 -0.35 3.91
C ALA A 266 -23.58 1.07 4.46
N ALA A 267 -24.54 1.83 3.91
CA ALA A 267 -24.89 3.16 4.44
C ALA A 267 -25.41 3.11 5.89
N ASP A 268 -25.91 1.94 6.33
CA ASP A 268 -26.33 1.68 7.70
C ASP A 268 -25.24 0.98 8.54
N ASP A 269 -24.05 0.75 7.99
CA ASP A 269 -22.88 0.14 8.68
C ASP A 269 -22.05 1.20 9.42
N ASP A 270 -21.14 0.75 10.28
CA ASP A 270 -20.18 1.65 10.93
C ASP A 270 -19.06 2.07 9.96
N PHE A 271 -18.78 1.24 8.94
CA PHE A 271 -17.80 1.49 7.89
C PHE A 271 -18.04 0.61 6.66
N ILE A 272 -17.41 0.96 5.54
CA ILE A 272 -17.28 0.10 4.35
C ILE A 272 -15.83 -0.36 4.19
N GLY A 273 -15.64 -1.67 4.05
CA GLY A 273 -14.37 -2.24 3.65
C GLY A 273 -14.17 -2.10 2.15
N VAL A 274 -13.03 -1.55 1.73
CA VAL A 274 -12.66 -1.41 0.31
C VAL A 274 -11.49 -2.32 -0.01
N GLN A 275 -11.67 -3.16 -1.02
CA GLN A 275 -10.62 -3.98 -1.61
C GLN A 275 -10.36 -3.52 -3.03
N ASN A 276 -9.15 -3.05 -3.30
CA ASN A 276 -8.82 -2.48 -4.61
C ASN A 276 -7.47 -2.99 -5.08
N TYR A 277 -7.37 -3.29 -6.38
CA TYR A 277 -6.12 -3.72 -7.02
C TYR A 277 -5.88 -3.02 -8.36
N GLU A 278 -6.95 -2.53 -9.00
CA GLU A 278 -6.91 -2.13 -10.40
C GLU A 278 -7.74 -0.87 -10.67
N ARG A 279 -7.38 -0.19 -11.77
CA ARG A 279 -8.17 0.85 -12.42
C ARG A 279 -8.57 0.37 -13.82
N LEU A 280 -9.82 0.55 -14.18
CA LEU A 280 -10.32 0.31 -15.53
C LEU A 280 -10.85 1.61 -16.13
N THR A 281 -10.49 1.86 -17.39
CA THR A 281 -10.87 3.09 -18.10
C THR A 281 -11.85 2.77 -19.22
N TYR A 282 -12.98 3.47 -19.27
CA TYR A 282 -14.03 3.28 -20.26
C TYR A 282 -14.10 4.47 -21.22
N GLY A 283 -14.05 4.19 -22.52
CA GLY A 283 -14.27 5.17 -23.58
C GLY A 283 -15.57 4.91 -24.34
N PRO A 284 -15.84 5.65 -25.43
CA PRO A 284 -17.08 5.50 -26.21
C PRO A 284 -17.25 4.12 -26.86
N GLU A 285 -16.16 3.37 -27.03
CA GLU A 285 -16.16 2.01 -27.60
C GLU A 285 -16.09 0.91 -26.52
N GLY A 286 -16.13 1.27 -25.23
CA GLY A 286 -16.03 0.33 -24.11
C GLY A 286 -14.71 0.40 -23.35
N LEU A 287 -14.35 -0.71 -22.71
CA LEU A 287 -13.12 -0.83 -21.92
C LEU A 287 -11.91 -0.51 -22.80
N GLN A 288 -11.09 0.43 -22.36
CA GLN A 288 -9.86 0.80 -23.03
C GLN A 288 -8.76 -0.19 -22.65
N PRO A 289 -7.82 -0.48 -23.57
CA PRO A 289 -6.64 -1.24 -23.23
C PRO A 289 -5.82 -0.51 -22.14
N PRO A 290 -5.05 -1.24 -21.32
CA PRO A 290 -4.10 -0.67 -20.37
C PRO A 290 -3.32 0.51 -20.95
N ALA A 291 -3.35 1.66 -20.28
CA ALA A 291 -2.64 2.86 -20.72
C ALA A 291 -1.12 2.77 -20.49
N SER A 292 -0.68 1.88 -19.59
CA SER A 292 0.72 1.72 -19.23
C SER A 292 1.56 1.24 -20.41
N GLU A 293 2.66 1.93 -20.71
CA GLU A 293 3.73 1.52 -21.63
C GLU A 293 4.47 0.25 -21.13
N GLY A 294 3.76 -0.87 -20.92
CA GLY A 294 4.36 -2.19 -20.73
C GLY A 294 4.54 -2.72 -19.30
N ARG A 295 4.03 -2.07 -18.23
CA ARG A 295 4.03 -2.64 -16.87
C ARG A 295 2.64 -3.19 -16.51
N VAL A 296 2.47 -4.49 -16.66
CA VAL A 296 1.27 -5.23 -16.25
C VAL A 296 1.60 -6.10 -15.03
N ASN A 297 0.60 -6.37 -14.19
CA ASN A 297 0.70 -7.33 -13.10
C ASN A 297 0.68 -8.78 -13.65
N GLU A 298 0.87 -9.77 -12.79
CA GLU A 298 0.83 -11.21 -13.17
C GLU A 298 -0.54 -11.66 -13.71
N MET A 299 -1.58 -10.87 -13.45
CA MET A 299 -2.94 -11.07 -13.95
C MET A 299 -3.17 -10.43 -15.34
N GLY A 300 -2.19 -9.69 -15.86
CA GLY A 300 -2.24 -9.03 -17.17
C GLY A 300 -2.88 -7.64 -17.16
N SER A 301 -3.23 -7.11 -15.99
CA SER A 301 -3.86 -5.81 -15.83
C SER A 301 -2.82 -4.70 -15.67
N ALA A 302 -3.22 -3.48 -16.04
CA ALA A 302 -2.39 -2.29 -15.89
C ALA A 302 -1.98 -2.06 -14.42
N VAL A 303 -0.73 -1.69 -14.18
CA VAL A 303 -0.30 -1.29 -12.84
C VAL A 303 -0.56 0.19 -12.63
N GLU A 304 -1.63 0.49 -11.89
CA GLU A 304 -2.13 1.85 -11.66
C GLU A 304 -2.24 2.14 -10.15
N PRO A 305 -1.17 2.63 -9.49
CA PRO A 305 -1.17 2.86 -8.03
C PRO A 305 -2.24 3.86 -7.57
N ASP A 306 -2.61 4.82 -8.43
CA ASP A 306 -3.61 5.85 -8.10
C ASP A 306 -5.04 5.28 -8.04
N SER A 307 -5.24 4.00 -8.40
CA SER A 307 -6.53 3.31 -8.33
C SER A 307 -7.11 3.30 -6.90
N LEU A 308 -6.27 3.16 -5.89
CA LEU A 308 -6.72 3.10 -4.50
C LEU A 308 -7.47 4.38 -4.10
N ALA A 309 -6.91 5.55 -4.43
CA ALA A 309 -7.52 6.84 -4.10
C ALA A 309 -8.90 6.99 -4.75
N GLY A 310 -9.03 6.61 -6.03
CA GLY A 310 -10.31 6.64 -6.74
C GLY A 310 -11.35 5.70 -6.12
N ALA A 311 -10.93 4.48 -5.76
CA ALA A 311 -11.80 3.49 -5.13
C ALA A 311 -12.34 3.94 -3.77
N VAL A 312 -11.48 4.48 -2.88
CA VAL A 312 -11.90 4.92 -1.55
C VAL A 312 -12.79 6.16 -1.59
N VAL A 313 -12.48 7.13 -2.48
CA VAL A 313 -13.31 8.32 -2.69
C VAL A 313 -14.69 7.89 -3.16
N TYR A 314 -14.76 7.05 -4.20
CA TYR A 314 -16.03 6.57 -4.73
C TYR A 314 -16.86 5.80 -3.69
N ALA A 315 -16.24 4.86 -2.97
CA ALA A 315 -16.93 4.08 -1.96
C ALA A 315 -17.50 4.97 -0.84
N HIS A 316 -16.74 5.96 -0.39
CA HIS A 316 -17.20 6.91 0.62
C HIS A 316 -18.35 7.78 0.10
N GLU A 317 -18.21 8.38 -1.09
CA GLU A 317 -19.25 9.24 -1.69
C GLU A 317 -20.58 8.50 -1.89
N ALA A 318 -20.52 7.22 -2.25
CA ALA A 318 -21.71 6.42 -2.54
C ALA A 318 -22.36 5.81 -1.29
N SER A 319 -21.58 5.47 -0.26
CA SER A 319 -22.10 4.85 0.97
C SER A 319 -22.37 5.87 2.10
N GLY A 320 -21.62 6.96 2.15
CA GLY A 320 -21.70 7.97 3.20
C GLY A 320 -21.02 7.59 4.52
N VAL A 321 -20.37 6.42 4.61
CA VAL A 321 -19.70 5.91 5.83
C VAL A 321 -18.17 5.94 5.70
N PRO A 322 -17.42 5.93 6.81
CA PRO A 322 -15.96 5.82 6.78
C PRO A 322 -15.44 4.57 6.06
N VAL A 323 -14.23 4.67 5.51
CA VAL A 323 -13.61 3.62 4.70
C VAL A 323 -12.48 2.96 5.47
N LEU A 324 -12.51 1.62 5.55
CA LEU A 324 -11.35 0.81 5.91
C LEU A 324 -10.82 0.16 4.62
N VAL A 325 -9.59 0.45 4.22
CA VAL A 325 -8.95 -0.30 3.13
C VAL A 325 -8.60 -1.67 3.70
N THR A 326 -9.46 -2.66 3.44
CA THR A 326 -9.35 -4.01 3.97
C THR A 326 -8.37 -4.84 3.17
N GLU A 327 -8.18 -4.53 1.88
CA GLU A 327 -7.16 -5.13 1.02
C GLU A 327 -6.68 -4.14 -0.05
N HIS A 328 -5.37 -4.10 -0.26
CA HIS A 328 -4.78 -3.44 -1.41
C HIS A 328 -3.37 -3.98 -1.63
N GLY A 329 -3.02 -4.26 -2.88
CA GLY A 329 -1.71 -4.79 -3.24
C GLY A 329 -1.57 -5.02 -4.74
N ILE A 330 -0.59 -5.86 -5.10
CA ILE A 330 -0.28 -6.19 -6.49
C ILE A 330 0.32 -7.60 -6.59
N SER A 331 -0.14 -8.34 -7.59
CA SER A 331 0.46 -9.62 -8.00
C SER A 331 1.66 -9.38 -8.92
N THR A 332 2.87 -9.67 -8.46
CA THR A 332 4.12 -9.47 -9.22
C THR A 332 5.31 -10.23 -8.62
N ASP A 333 6.10 -10.86 -9.49
CA ASP A 333 7.43 -11.37 -9.12
C ASP A 333 8.51 -10.28 -9.03
N ASP A 334 8.29 -9.14 -9.69
CA ASP A 334 9.12 -7.94 -9.57
C ASP A 334 8.74 -7.16 -8.30
N ASP A 335 9.55 -7.27 -7.27
CA ASP A 335 9.30 -6.61 -6.00
C ASP A 335 9.69 -5.12 -5.97
N GLU A 336 10.49 -4.65 -6.94
CA GLU A 336 10.71 -3.21 -7.15
C GLU A 336 9.42 -2.55 -7.66
N LEU A 337 8.70 -3.24 -8.55
CA LEU A 337 7.35 -2.83 -8.98
C LEU A 337 6.37 -2.80 -7.80
N ARG A 338 6.38 -3.79 -6.90
CA ARG A 338 5.54 -3.76 -5.69
C ARG A 338 5.88 -2.59 -4.77
N SER A 339 7.17 -2.32 -4.59
CA SER A 339 7.67 -1.22 -3.77
C SER A 339 7.24 0.16 -4.29
N ASP A 340 7.38 0.40 -5.60
CA ASP A 340 6.93 1.62 -6.27
C ASP A 340 5.40 1.76 -6.20
N PHE A 341 4.67 0.67 -6.49
CA PHE A 341 3.22 0.63 -6.43
C PHE A 341 2.71 1.00 -5.04
N LEU A 342 3.23 0.36 -3.99
CA LEU A 342 2.83 0.62 -2.62
C LEU A 342 3.08 2.07 -2.21
N THR A 343 4.28 2.60 -2.50
CA THR A 343 4.66 3.98 -2.16
C THR A 343 3.70 4.99 -2.79
N ARG A 344 3.38 4.81 -4.08
CA ARG A 344 2.49 5.71 -4.81
C ARG A 344 1.02 5.57 -4.37
N ALA A 345 0.56 4.35 -4.14
CA ALA A 345 -0.81 4.10 -3.67
C ALA A 345 -1.07 4.72 -2.30
N ILE A 346 -0.14 4.60 -1.35
CA ILE A 346 -0.27 5.23 -0.04
C ILE A 346 -0.20 6.76 -0.12
N ALA A 347 0.62 7.33 -1.02
CA ALA A 347 0.60 8.76 -1.27
C ALA A 347 -0.76 9.24 -1.84
N GLY A 348 -1.37 8.46 -2.74
CA GLY A 348 -2.73 8.73 -3.22
C GLY A 348 -3.79 8.64 -2.12
N LEU A 349 -3.69 7.63 -1.25
CA LEU A 349 -4.57 7.45 -0.10
C LEU A 349 -4.45 8.63 0.89
N SER A 350 -3.22 9.09 1.13
CA SER A 350 -2.90 10.28 1.92
C SER A 350 -3.60 11.52 1.37
N ALA A 351 -3.52 11.76 0.05
CA ALA A 351 -4.21 12.88 -0.59
C ALA A 351 -5.75 12.78 -0.51
N ALA A 352 -6.30 11.57 -0.57
CA ALA A 352 -7.73 11.35 -0.37
C ALA A 352 -8.17 11.69 1.08
N ALA A 353 -7.34 11.34 2.07
CA ALA A 353 -7.57 11.72 3.47
C ALA A 353 -7.57 13.24 3.67
N GLU A 354 -6.58 13.94 3.10
CA GLU A 354 -6.48 15.42 3.13
C GLU A 354 -7.68 16.09 2.45
N SER A 355 -8.24 15.44 1.44
CA SER A 355 -9.44 15.91 0.72
C SER A 355 -10.74 15.64 1.51
N GLY A 356 -10.66 15.03 2.69
CA GLY A 356 -11.76 14.85 3.62
C GLY A 356 -12.41 13.47 3.60
N VAL A 357 -11.83 12.46 2.93
CA VAL A 357 -12.32 11.08 3.03
C VAL A 357 -12.01 10.53 4.43
N PRO A 358 -13.01 10.11 5.24
CA PRO A 358 -12.78 9.57 6.56
C PRO A 358 -12.24 8.13 6.46
N LEU A 359 -10.92 8.00 6.59
CA LEU A 359 -10.24 6.70 6.55
C LEU A 359 -9.97 6.14 7.95
N ILE A 360 -10.34 4.88 8.15
CA ILE A 360 -10.10 4.13 9.40
C ILE A 360 -8.71 3.48 9.40
N GLY A 361 -8.26 3.00 8.24
CA GLY A 361 -7.03 2.24 8.14
C GLY A 361 -6.71 1.71 6.76
N TYR A 362 -5.51 1.13 6.65
CA TYR A 362 -4.98 0.44 5.49
C TYR A 362 -4.41 -0.92 5.89
N CYS A 363 -4.94 -1.98 5.28
CA CYS A 363 -4.45 -3.35 5.42
C CYS A 363 -3.90 -3.83 4.07
N HIS A 364 -2.59 -4.05 4.02
CA HIS A 364 -1.93 -4.55 2.82
C HIS A 364 -2.37 -5.99 2.51
N TRP A 365 -2.71 -6.26 1.26
CA TRP A 365 -2.86 -7.62 0.76
C TRP A 365 -1.59 -8.01 -0.01
N THR A 366 -0.75 -8.91 0.51
CA THR A 366 -0.93 -9.75 1.72
C THR A 366 0.35 -9.85 2.53
N LEU A 367 0.28 -10.37 3.76
CA LEU A 367 1.47 -10.54 4.60
C LEU A 367 2.52 -11.43 3.89
N MET A 368 2.07 -12.50 3.23
CA MET A 368 2.94 -13.49 2.60
C MET A 368 2.29 -14.15 1.39
N ASP A 369 3.10 -14.63 0.44
CA ASP A 369 2.62 -15.41 -0.70
C ASP A 369 1.84 -16.63 -0.20
N ASN A 370 0.69 -16.86 -0.80
CA ASN A 370 -0.30 -17.81 -0.30
C ASN A 370 -1.03 -18.53 -1.45
N PHE A 371 -2.06 -19.30 -1.13
CA PHE A 371 -2.86 -20.00 -2.12
C PHE A 371 -3.89 -19.05 -2.78
N GLU A 372 -3.66 -18.64 -4.02
CA GLU A 372 -4.51 -17.69 -4.76
C GLU A 372 -5.64 -18.40 -5.52
N TRP A 373 -6.52 -19.04 -4.75
CA TRP A 373 -7.78 -19.63 -5.22
C TRP A 373 -7.60 -20.53 -6.45
N ILE A 374 -8.30 -20.21 -7.56
CA ILE A 374 -8.26 -21.02 -8.78
C ILE A 374 -6.87 -21.04 -9.46
N PHE A 375 -6.00 -20.08 -9.12
CA PHE A 375 -4.65 -19.96 -9.67
C PHE A 375 -3.58 -20.75 -8.90
N GLY A 376 -3.94 -21.34 -7.76
CA GLY A 376 -2.96 -22.05 -6.93
C GLY A 376 -1.89 -21.12 -6.36
N TYR A 377 -0.64 -21.59 -6.33
CA TYR A 377 0.48 -20.80 -5.77
C TYR A 377 1.27 -20.05 -6.84
N SER A 378 0.71 -19.87 -8.04
CA SER A 378 1.39 -19.22 -9.15
C SER A 378 1.36 -17.69 -9.12
N ARG A 379 0.66 -17.11 -8.15
CA ARG A 379 0.48 -15.66 -7.99
C ARG A 379 1.16 -15.19 -6.71
N HIS A 380 1.92 -14.12 -6.82
CA HIS A 380 2.74 -13.62 -5.72
C HIS A 380 2.26 -12.24 -5.33
N LEU A 381 1.56 -12.13 -4.20
CA LEU A 381 1.01 -10.89 -3.66
C LEU A 381 1.64 -10.49 -2.32
N GLY A 382 2.46 -11.35 -1.73
CA GLY A 382 2.96 -11.18 -0.37
C GLY A 382 4.12 -10.21 -0.23
N LEU A 383 4.19 -9.56 0.94
CA LEU A 383 5.41 -8.88 1.40
C LEU A 383 6.52 -9.87 1.77
N HIS A 384 6.17 -11.13 2.04
CA HIS A 384 7.10 -12.22 2.27
C HIS A 384 6.85 -13.34 1.27
N ALA A 385 7.90 -13.89 0.67
CA ALA A 385 7.79 -15.18 -0.01
C ALA A 385 7.68 -16.30 1.03
N VAL A 386 7.08 -17.44 0.64
CA VAL A 386 7.00 -18.64 1.49
C VAL A 386 7.68 -19.80 0.79
N ASP A 387 8.70 -20.39 1.42
CA ASP A 387 9.21 -21.69 1.01
C ASP A 387 8.15 -22.75 1.32
N ARG A 388 7.56 -23.36 0.28
CA ARG A 388 6.45 -24.32 0.43
C ARG A 388 6.86 -25.68 1.02
N GLU A 389 8.15 -25.97 1.15
CA GLU A 389 8.64 -27.20 1.80
C GLU A 389 8.97 -26.98 3.27
N THR A 390 9.58 -25.84 3.61
CA THR A 390 10.04 -25.54 4.97
C THR A 390 9.10 -24.63 5.76
N PHE A 391 8.21 -23.92 5.05
CA PHE A 391 7.35 -22.84 5.51
C PHE A 391 8.12 -21.61 6.03
N GLU A 392 9.39 -21.44 5.64
CA GLU A 392 10.15 -20.23 5.92
C GLU A 392 9.51 -19.02 5.23
N ARG A 393 9.29 -17.92 5.97
CA ARG A 393 8.86 -16.63 5.41
C ARG A 393 10.09 -15.79 5.12
N ILE A 394 10.29 -15.44 3.85
CA ILE A 394 11.45 -14.71 3.37
C ILE A 394 11.01 -13.28 3.02
N PRO A 395 11.48 -12.24 3.73
CA PRO A 395 11.04 -10.87 3.47
C PRO A 395 11.47 -10.41 2.08
N ARG A 396 10.56 -9.74 1.38
CA ARG A 396 10.86 -9.04 0.12
C ARG A 396 11.21 -7.56 0.40
N PRO A 397 11.96 -6.87 -0.47
CA PRO A 397 12.25 -5.43 -0.32
C PRO A 397 11.03 -4.54 0.00
N SER A 398 9.86 -4.86 -0.56
CA SER A 398 8.59 -4.18 -0.35
C SER A 398 8.11 -4.24 1.10
N ALA A 399 8.49 -5.28 1.87
CA ALA A 399 8.23 -5.38 3.30
C ALA A 399 8.93 -4.23 4.05
N GLU A 400 10.20 -3.97 3.73
CA GLU A 400 10.96 -2.87 4.33
C GLU A 400 10.42 -1.50 3.89
N VAL A 401 10.03 -1.37 2.62
CA VAL A 401 9.37 -0.16 2.11
C VAL A 401 8.09 0.12 2.88
N TYR A 402 7.24 -0.90 3.09
CA TYR A 402 6.01 -0.75 3.86
C TYR A 402 6.30 -0.36 5.31
N ALA A 403 7.27 -1.01 5.96
CA ALA A 403 7.67 -0.69 7.32
C ALA A 403 8.12 0.77 7.47
N ARG A 404 8.91 1.29 6.54
CA ARG A 404 9.33 2.70 6.55
C ARG A 404 8.16 3.67 6.35
N ILE A 405 7.21 3.35 5.46
CA ILE A 405 5.99 4.15 5.28
C ILE A 405 5.21 4.23 6.60
N VAL A 406 5.03 3.08 7.26
CA VAL A 406 4.29 2.97 8.52
C VAL A 406 5.01 3.72 9.64
N GLU A 407 6.34 3.56 9.75
CA GLU A 407 7.16 4.28 10.74
C GLU A 407 7.03 5.80 10.56
N GLN A 408 7.14 6.30 9.32
CA GLN A 408 7.00 7.73 9.02
C GLN A 408 5.60 8.25 9.38
N ALA A 409 4.55 7.52 9.03
CA ALA A 409 3.17 7.93 9.34
C ALA A 409 2.92 7.93 10.85
N ARG A 410 3.38 6.92 11.58
CA ARG A 410 3.12 6.77 13.02
C ARG A 410 3.97 7.69 13.90
N THR A 411 5.20 8.00 13.50
CA THR A 411 6.06 8.94 14.25
C THR A 411 5.53 10.38 14.18
N GLN A 412 4.96 10.78 13.04
CA GLN A 412 4.30 12.08 12.87
C GLN A 412 3.09 12.24 13.81
N THR A 413 2.34 11.16 14.05
CA THR A 413 1.22 11.14 14.99
C THR A 413 1.65 11.26 16.46
N HIS A 414 2.69 10.55 16.89
CA HIS A 414 3.11 10.54 18.30
C HIS A 414 3.71 11.87 18.80
N GLN A 415 4.25 12.70 17.91
CA GLN A 415 4.70 14.06 18.28
C GLN A 415 3.52 14.97 18.68
N GLU A 416 2.32 14.76 18.14
CA GLU A 416 1.11 15.54 18.50
C GLU A 416 0.55 15.17 19.87
N ASP A 417 0.49 13.88 20.22
CA ASP A 417 -0.02 13.42 21.53
C ASP A 417 0.84 13.87 22.71
N THR A 418 2.15 13.99 22.49
CA THR A 418 3.07 14.48 23.52
C THR A 418 2.94 15.99 23.72
N LEU A 419 2.56 16.73 22.68
CA LEU A 419 2.25 18.17 22.74
C LEU A 419 0.86 18.44 23.34
N SER A 420 -0.12 17.55 23.15
CA SER A 420 -1.49 17.71 23.67
C SER A 420 -1.62 17.36 25.17
N GLN A 421 -0.84 16.40 25.68
CA GLN A 421 -0.93 15.93 27.07
C GLN A 421 -0.27 16.82 28.13
N THR A 422 0.42 17.90 27.74
CA THR A 422 1.01 18.86 28.71
C THR A 422 0.05 19.99 29.14
N SER A 423 -1.21 19.98 28.69
CA SER A 423 -2.19 21.03 29.01
C SER A 423 -3.39 20.53 29.84
N ALA A 424 -3.16 20.25 31.12
CA ALA A 424 -4.25 20.06 32.08
C ALA A 424 -3.94 20.70 33.45
N HIS A 425 -4.34 21.97 33.65
CA HIS A 425 -5.11 22.50 34.81
C HIS A 425 -5.20 24.05 34.83
N PRO A 426 -6.14 24.66 35.60
CA PRO A 426 -7.19 25.51 35.04
C PRO A 426 -7.02 27.03 35.30
N ALA A 427 -7.86 27.78 34.57
CA ALA A 427 -8.38 29.10 34.90
C ALA A 427 -7.35 30.22 35.12
N ASP A 428 -6.96 30.84 34.01
CA ASP A 428 -7.05 32.30 33.81
C ASP A 428 -6.59 32.55 32.36
N GLU A 429 -7.48 33.04 31.51
CA GLU A 429 -7.13 33.46 30.13
C GLU A 429 -6.14 34.63 30.17
N PRO A 430 -5.01 34.59 29.45
CA PRO A 430 -4.36 35.79 28.99
C PRO A 430 -4.61 35.99 27.50
N ASP A 431 -5.24 37.12 27.23
CA ASP A 431 -5.23 37.94 26.02
C ASP A 431 -4.26 37.49 24.91
N ILE A 432 -4.79 36.90 23.83
CA ILE A 432 -4.07 36.51 22.61
C ILE A 432 -3.85 37.73 21.70
N HIS A 433 -3.01 38.65 22.15
CA HIS A 433 -2.41 39.69 21.31
C HIS A 433 -0.89 39.61 21.44
N GLY A 434 -0.29 38.57 20.87
CA GLY A 434 1.15 38.36 20.94
C GLY A 434 1.75 37.37 19.94
N PHE A 435 1.06 37.03 18.84
CA PHE A 435 1.74 36.33 17.74
C PHE A 435 2.58 37.35 16.98
N ASP A 436 3.85 37.42 17.33
CA ASP A 436 4.87 38.15 16.58
C ASP A 436 5.49 37.19 15.56
N PRO A 437 5.15 37.28 14.26
CA PRO A 437 5.71 36.42 13.23
C PRO A 437 7.23 36.60 13.04
N GLU A 438 7.86 37.59 13.68
CA GLU A 438 9.32 37.72 13.70
C GLU A 438 10.02 36.74 14.67
N VAL A 439 9.30 36.12 15.61
CA VAL A 439 9.90 35.33 16.70
C VAL A 439 9.97 33.82 16.41
N PHE A 440 9.15 33.29 15.50
CA PHE A 440 9.20 31.88 15.07
C PHE A 440 9.49 31.78 13.57
N GLN A 441 10.76 31.60 13.23
CA GLN A 441 11.17 31.23 11.88
C GLN A 441 11.50 29.73 11.87
N PRO A 442 10.74 28.88 11.15
CA PRO A 442 11.08 27.47 11.02
C PRO A 442 12.48 27.34 10.39
N PRO A 443 13.25 26.30 10.74
CA PRO A 443 14.56 26.10 10.15
C PRO A 443 14.44 25.95 8.63
N THR A 444 15.30 26.61 7.87
CA THR A 444 15.34 26.52 6.40
C THR A 444 16.26 25.40 5.90
N TYR A 445 16.99 24.74 6.79
CA TYR A 445 17.86 23.57 6.59
C TYR A 445 18.14 22.89 7.96
N LEU A 446 18.70 21.68 7.97
CA LEU A 446 19.12 20.99 9.21
C LEU A 446 20.63 20.81 9.24
N ALA A 447 21.27 20.87 10.42
CA ALA A 447 22.69 20.50 10.52
C ALA A 447 22.91 19.03 10.16
N PRO A 448 24.11 18.64 9.65
CA PRO A 448 24.41 17.27 9.33
C PRO A 448 24.19 16.31 10.50
N GLY A 449 23.60 15.15 10.20
CA GLY A 449 23.45 14.06 11.15
C GLY A 449 24.71 13.22 11.30
N THR A 450 24.56 12.06 11.93
CA THR A 450 25.64 11.10 12.10
C THR A 450 25.98 10.37 10.80
N ALA A 451 27.27 10.18 10.55
CA ALA A 451 27.77 9.37 9.45
C ALA A 451 27.40 7.88 9.59
N GLU A 452 27.15 7.22 8.47
CA GLU A 452 26.90 5.78 8.35
C GLU A 452 27.90 5.11 7.40
N ALA A 453 28.11 3.80 7.56
CA ALA A 453 28.85 2.99 6.60
C ALA A 453 27.89 2.46 5.53
N GLN A 454 28.02 2.93 4.28
CA GLN A 454 27.19 2.49 3.14
C GLN A 454 28.04 2.35 1.87
N HIS A 455 27.46 1.78 0.81
CA HIS A 455 28.02 1.83 -0.55
C HIS A 455 28.10 3.28 -1.06
N PRO A 456 29.07 3.69 -1.91
CA PRO A 456 30.14 2.90 -2.52
C PRO A 456 31.19 2.40 -1.52
N SER A 457 31.85 1.28 -1.85
CA SER A 457 32.86 0.68 -0.97
C SER A 457 34.01 1.66 -0.74
N GLY A 458 34.45 1.81 0.52
CA GLY A 458 35.52 2.75 0.86
C GLY A 458 35.05 4.20 1.05
N ALA A 459 33.74 4.43 1.25
CA ALA A 459 33.19 5.74 1.63
C ALA A 459 32.55 5.73 3.02
N THR A 460 32.64 6.87 3.71
CA THR A 460 31.74 7.26 4.79
C THR A 460 30.56 7.99 4.15
N ALA A 461 29.34 7.62 4.51
CA ALA A 461 28.12 8.16 3.92
C ALA A 461 27.33 9.02 4.92
N TRP A 462 26.64 10.03 4.42
CA TRP A 462 25.63 10.79 5.14
C TRP A 462 24.35 10.78 4.29
N PRO A 463 23.43 9.83 4.54
CA PRO A 463 22.18 9.78 3.82
C PRO A 463 21.20 10.85 4.33
N GLY A 464 20.44 11.45 3.42
CA GLY A 464 19.27 12.27 3.75
C GLY A 464 19.60 13.64 4.38
N LEU A 465 20.77 14.21 4.10
CA LEU A 465 21.13 15.54 4.60
C LEU A 465 20.16 16.59 4.06
N THR A 466 19.39 17.23 4.95
CA THR A 466 18.35 18.18 4.57
C THR A 466 18.95 19.57 4.34
N TYR A 467 19.28 19.84 3.09
CA TYR A 467 20.01 21.05 2.70
C TYR A 467 19.12 22.28 2.50
N SER A 468 17.81 22.07 2.27
CA SER A 468 16.83 23.13 2.12
C SER A 468 15.42 22.67 2.49
N MET A 469 14.63 23.56 3.08
CA MET A 469 13.20 23.38 3.35
C MET A 469 12.40 24.56 2.78
N PRO A 470 12.16 24.60 1.45
CA PRO A 470 11.38 25.66 0.84
C PRO A 470 9.92 25.62 1.31
N ASP A 471 9.34 26.79 1.58
CA ASP A 471 7.95 26.90 2.04
C ASP A 471 6.97 26.24 1.06
N GLY A 472 6.13 25.35 1.58
CA GLY A 472 5.12 24.64 0.79
C GLY A 472 5.65 23.47 -0.04
N TYR A 473 6.92 23.07 0.13
CA TYR A 473 7.52 21.92 -0.54
C TYR A 473 8.06 20.89 0.47
N ARG A 474 8.27 19.65 -0.02
CA ARG A 474 9.01 18.64 0.73
C ARG A 474 10.44 19.13 1.03
N PRO A 475 11.05 18.72 2.16
CA PRO A 475 12.47 18.96 2.39
C PRO A 475 13.31 18.41 1.23
N LEU A 476 14.29 19.19 0.80
CA LEU A 476 15.24 18.80 -0.22
C LEU A 476 16.46 18.17 0.45
N GLN A 477 16.74 16.93 0.06
CA GLN A 477 17.77 16.12 0.68
C GLN A 477 18.90 15.82 -0.29
N LEU A 478 20.08 15.58 0.26
CA LEU A 478 21.23 15.06 -0.46
C LEU A 478 21.86 13.87 0.28
N ASP A 479 22.45 12.94 -0.47
CA ASP A 479 23.29 11.90 0.11
C ASP A 479 24.74 12.23 -0.22
N LEU A 480 25.59 12.29 0.80
CA LEU A 480 27.02 12.57 0.63
C LEU A 480 27.84 11.30 0.89
N PHE A 481 28.73 10.98 -0.04
CA PHE A 481 29.70 9.88 0.08
C PHE A 481 31.10 10.46 0.04
N VAL A 482 31.90 10.17 1.08
CA VAL A 482 33.25 10.72 1.22
C VAL A 482 34.27 9.59 1.42
N PRO A 483 35.37 9.53 0.65
CA PRO A 483 36.41 8.51 0.79
C PRO A 483 36.91 8.35 2.24
N THR A 484 36.99 7.11 2.71
CA THR A 484 37.52 6.79 4.05
C THR A 484 39.05 6.92 4.07
N GLU A 485 39.73 6.52 2.99
CA GLU A 485 41.18 6.64 2.84
C GLU A 485 41.57 8.05 2.37
N ARG A 486 41.71 8.97 3.32
CA ARG A 486 42.09 10.38 3.05
C ARG A 486 43.05 10.92 4.09
N SER A 487 43.94 11.84 3.69
CA SER A 487 44.89 12.53 4.57
C SER A 487 44.40 13.91 5.05
N GLY A 488 43.22 14.34 4.58
CA GLY A 488 42.59 15.62 4.89
C GLY A 488 41.26 15.79 4.14
N PRO A 489 40.69 17.01 4.11
CA PRO A 489 39.48 17.30 3.34
C PRO A 489 39.68 17.02 1.85
N VAL A 490 38.64 16.52 1.18
CA VAL A 490 38.68 16.11 -0.23
C VAL A 490 37.76 16.97 -1.10
N PRO A 491 38.06 17.15 -2.40
CA PRO A 491 37.13 17.82 -3.31
C PRO A 491 35.79 17.07 -3.41
N CYS A 492 34.71 17.80 -3.68
CA CYS A 492 33.36 17.22 -3.76
C CYS A 492 32.71 17.48 -5.13
N VAL A 493 32.09 16.46 -5.72
CA VAL A 493 31.28 16.56 -6.93
C VAL A 493 29.81 16.48 -6.56
N ILE A 494 29.03 17.48 -6.95
CA ILE A 494 27.57 17.45 -6.87
C ILE A 494 27.05 16.70 -8.10
N TRP A 495 26.41 15.55 -7.88
CA TRP A 495 25.71 14.79 -8.90
C TRP A 495 24.24 15.20 -9.01
N ILE A 496 23.81 15.57 -10.22
CA ILE A 496 22.42 15.93 -10.52
C ILE A 496 21.84 14.93 -11.52
N HIS A 497 20.82 14.19 -11.09
CA HIS A 497 20.18 13.14 -11.88
C HIS A 497 19.40 13.69 -13.10
N GLY A 498 19.20 12.82 -14.10
CA GLY A 498 18.33 13.07 -15.25
C GLY A 498 16.83 12.99 -14.93
N GLY A 499 15.99 12.58 -15.88
CA GLY A 499 14.55 12.42 -15.64
C GLY A 499 13.65 13.54 -16.20
N ALA A 500 14.11 14.20 -17.27
CA ALA A 500 13.32 15.17 -18.05
C ALA A 500 12.67 16.29 -17.21
N TRP A 501 13.31 16.72 -16.11
CA TRP A 501 12.78 17.69 -15.13
C TRP A 501 11.45 17.29 -14.49
N LEU A 502 11.01 16.04 -14.64
CA LEU A 502 9.69 15.57 -14.19
C LEU A 502 9.81 14.46 -13.14
N LEU A 503 10.93 13.74 -13.14
CA LEU A 503 11.13 12.50 -12.40
C LEU A 503 12.56 12.43 -11.86
N GLY A 504 12.79 11.47 -10.96
CA GLY A 504 14.09 11.18 -10.36
C GLY A 504 14.25 11.78 -8.96
N THR A 505 15.27 11.31 -8.26
CA THR A 505 15.65 11.74 -6.90
C THR A 505 17.16 11.61 -6.75
N ARG A 506 17.72 12.04 -5.61
CA ARG A 506 19.13 11.78 -5.24
C ARG A 506 19.51 10.30 -5.27
N LEU A 507 18.53 9.38 -5.21
CA LEU A 507 18.72 7.94 -5.25
C LEU A 507 18.75 7.38 -6.68
N THR A 508 18.43 8.21 -7.69
CA THR A 508 18.44 7.78 -9.09
C THR A 508 19.87 7.51 -9.57
N PRO A 509 20.18 6.27 -9.98
CA PRO A 509 21.52 5.94 -10.46
C PRO A 509 21.80 6.60 -11.83
N PRO A 510 23.07 6.83 -12.18
CA PRO A 510 23.44 7.31 -13.51
C PRO A 510 22.99 6.34 -14.61
N GLU A 511 22.16 6.82 -15.54
CA GLU A 511 21.44 5.97 -16.52
C GLU A 511 22.39 5.27 -17.52
N TYR A 512 23.48 5.93 -17.89
CA TYR A 512 24.39 5.48 -18.97
C TYR A 512 25.67 4.80 -18.47
N TRP A 513 25.78 4.56 -17.16
CA TRP A 513 26.92 3.88 -16.56
C TRP A 513 26.46 2.57 -15.90
N PRO A 514 27.32 1.53 -15.88
CA PRO A 514 27.07 0.37 -15.05
C PRO A 514 26.71 0.79 -13.61
N ALA A 515 25.72 0.13 -13.03
CA ALA A 515 25.23 0.46 -11.70
C ALA A 515 26.38 0.56 -10.68
N GLY A 516 26.45 1.68 -9.97
CA GLY A 516 27.47 1.95 -8.95
C GLY A 516 28.86 2.34 -9.47
N SER A 517 29.14 2.26 -10.78
CA SER A 517 30.51 2.45 -11.27
C SER A 517 31.00 3.89 -11.24
N LEU A 518 30.12 4.87 -11.51
CA LEU A 518 30.51 6.27 -11.59
C LEU A 518 30.93 6.80 -10.21
N PHE A 519 30.07 6.63 -9.20
CA PHE A 519 30.35 7.08 -7.85
C PHE A 519 31.53 6.32 -7.24
N GLN A 520 31.65 5.01 -7.47
CA GLN A 520 32.83 4.26 -7.07
C GLN A 520 34.11 4.83 -7.69
N SER A 521 34.10 5.20 -8.98
CA SER A 521 35.28 5.79 -9.64
C SER A 521 35.70 7.14 -9.06
N LEU A 522 34.73 7.96 -8.60
CA LEU A 522 35.01 9.21 -7.90
C LEU A 522 35.62 8.94 -6.52
N ILE A 523 35.03 8.00 -5.76
CA ILE A 523 35.54 7.61 -4.44
C ILE A 523 36.96 7.04 -4.53
N ASP A 524 37.22 6.14 -5.47
CA ASP A 524 38.54 5.55 -5.73
C ASP A 524 39.58 6.61 -6.15
N SER A 525 39.12 7.73 -6.73
CA SER A 525 39.97 8.87 -7.11
C SER A 525 40.19 9.86 -5.95
N GLY A 526 39.67 9.60 -4.76
CA GLY A 526 39.77 10.48 -3.61
C GLY A 526 38.85 11.71 -3.70
N ILE A 527 37.73 11.60 -4.43
CA ILE A 527 36.76 12.68 -4.64
C ILE A 527 35.44 12.29 -3.98
N ALA A 528 34.90 13.16 -3.12
CA ALA A 528 33.57 12.98 -2.55
C ALA A 528 32.48 13.19 -3.61
N VAL A 529 31.32 12.56 -3.45
CA VAL A 529 30.16 12.78 -4.31
C VAL A 529 28.91 13.05 -3.47
N ALA A 530 28.19 14.11 -3.80
CA ALA A 530 26.90 14.46 -3.20
C ALA A 530 25.80 14.33 -4.24
N THR A 531 24.85 13.41 -4.06
CA THR A 531 23.67 13.30 -4.94
C THR A 531 22.55 14.13 -4.36
N ILE A 532 21.85 14.93 -5.18
CA ILE A 532 20.85 15.89 -4.68
C ILE A 532 19.45 15.60 -5.23
N ASP A 533 18.44 15.84 -4.40
CA ASP A 533 17.09 16.12 -4.88
C ASP A 533 17.03 17.55 -5.45
N TYR A 534 16.09 17.82 -6.36
CA TYR A 534 15.67 19.18 -6.73
C TYR A 534 14.16 19.19 -6.99
N ARG A 535 13.50 20.36 -6.94
CA ARG A 535 12.07 20.47 -7.23
C ARG A 535 11.79 20.24 -8.70
N HIS A 536 10.88 19.36 -9.06
CA HIS A 536 10.56 19.05 -10.46
C HIS A 536 9.73 20.15 -11.11
N SER A 537 9.72 20.20 -12.44
CA SER A 537 9.02 21.24 -13.22
C SER A 537 7.50 21.27 -13.02
N ARG A 538 6.90 20.19 -12.49
CA ARG A 538 5.50 20.15 -12.04
C ARG A 538 5.31 20.57 -10.58
N GLU A 539 6.38 20.59 -9.79
CA GLU A 539 6.36 21.08 -8.41
C GLU A 539 6.55 22.61 -8.42
N ALA A 540 7.61 23.11 -9.06
CA ALA A 540 7.92 24.53 -9.09
C ALA A 540 8.42 24.99 -10.47
N PRO A 541 8.04 26.19 -10.95
CA PRO A 541 8.58 26.74 -12.17
C PRO A 541 10.07 27.10 -12.02
N PHE A 542 10.81 27.04 -13.12
CA PHE A 542 12.17 27.58 -13.19
C PHE A 542 12.18 29.07 -12.77
N PRO A 543 13.13 29.54 -11.94
CA PRO A 543 14.44 28.96 -11.61
C PRO A 543 14.52 28.13 -10.32
N ALA A 544 13.42 27.62 -9.77
CA ALA A 544 13.43 26.86 -8.50
C ALA A 544 14.45 25.71 -8.49
N GLN A 545 14.53 24.93 -9.56
CA GLN A 545 15.50 23.83 -9.75
C GLN A 545 16.96 24.29 -9.59
N LEU A 546 17.27 25.47 -10.13
CA LEU A 546 18.61 26.05 -10.05
C LEU A 546 18.90 26.53 -8.62
N HIS A 547 17.91 27.15 -7.97
CA HIS A 547 18.05 27.58 -6.57
C HIS A 547 18.30 26.39 -5.64
N ASP A 548 17.64 25.26 -5.90
CA ASP A 548 17.82 24.02 -5.14
C ASP A 548 19.26 23.51 -5.28
N ALA A 549 19.77 23.40 -6.52
CA ALA A 549 21.15 22.99 -6.78
C ALA A 549 22.19 23.95 -6.16
N LYS A 550 21.94 25.27 -6.23
CA LYS A 550 22.79 26.27 -5.58
C LYS A 550 22.77 26.14 -4.05
N SER A 551 21.59 25.89 -3.47
CA SER A 551 21.42 25.70 -2.03
C SER A 551 22.19 24.47 -1.53
N ALA A 552 22.19 23.37 -2.29
CA ALA A 552 23.00 22.19 -1.96
C ALA A 552 24.51 22.48 -1.91
N VAL A 553 25.04 23.28 -2.85
CA VAL A 553 26.46 23.70 -2.82
C VAL A 553 26.75 24.54 -1.57
N ARG A 554 25.89 25.50 -1.25
CA ARG A 554 26.04 26.37 -0.07
C ARG A 554 26.01 25.56 1.22
N TYR A 555 25.12 24.58 1.29
CA TYR A 555 25.01 23.65 2.42
C TYR A 555 26.29 22.84 2.61
N LEU A 556 26.77 22.16 1.57
CA LEU A 556 28.00 21.37 1.63
C LEU A 556 29.20 22.24 2.00
N ARG A 557 29.26 23.47 1.48
CA ARG A 557 30.32 24.43 1.78
C ARG A 557 30.29 24.91 3.23
N ALA A 558 29.10 25.18 3.78
CA ALA A 558 28.95 25.61 5.16
C ALA A 558 29.35 24.53 6.17
N TYR A 559 29.07 23.26 5.85
CA TYR A 559 29.39 22.12 6.70
C TYR A 559 30.66 21.36 6.28
N ALA A 560 31.50 21.97 5.44
CA ALA A 560 32.63 21.29 4.82
C ALA A 560 33.61 20.66 5.83
N GLU A 561 33.88 21.36 6.94
CA GLU A 561 34.76 20.86 8.01
C GLU A 561 34.17 19.61 8.68
N GLU A 562 32.87 19.61 9.00
CA GLU A 562 32.16 18.50 9.64
C GLU A 562 32.05 17.27 8.73
N LEU A 563 31.83 17.51 7.44
CA LEU A 563 31.70 16.46 6.42
C LEU A 563 33.06 15.96 5.91
N GLY A 564 34.15 16.68 6.22
CA GLY A 564 35.51 16.39 5.77
C GLY A 564 35.70 16.56 4.26
N ILE A 565 35.04 17.56 3.67
CA ILE A 565 35.21 17.98 2.27
C ILE A 565 35.90 19.35 2.22
N ASP A 566 36.59 19.65 1.13
CA ASP A 566 37.26 20.93 0.94
C ASP A 566 36.25 22.01 0.52
N ALA A 567 36.05 23.00 1.40
CA ALA A 567 35.13 24.12 1.18
C ALA A 567 35.41 24.95 -0.10
N ASN A 568 36.62 24.83 -0.65
CA ASN A 568 37.09 25.60 -1.82
C ASN A 568 37.17 24.78 -3.11
N SER A 569 36.80 23.50 -3.09
CA SER A 569 36.96 22.61 -4.25
C SER A 569 35.66 21.84 -4.54
N PHE A 570 34.78 22.43 -5.36
CA PHE A 570 33.51 21.84 -5.75
C PHE A 570 33.38 21.69 -7.27
N GLY A 571 33.05 20.50 -7.74
CA GLY A 571 32.61 20.26 -9.12
C GLY A 571 31.12 19.96 -9.19
N VAL A 572 30.50 20.13 -10.35
CA VAL A 572 29.16 19.61 -10.63
C VAL A 572 29.20 18.63 -11.79
N TRP A 573 28.46 17.54 -11.70
CA TRP A 573 28.23 16.61 -12.78
C TRP A 573 26.74 16.35 -12.89
N GLY A 574 26.16 16.54 -14.06
CA GLY A 574 24.79 16.08 -14.30
C GLY A 574 24.62 15.42 -15.66
N GLU A 575 23.53 14.67 -15.78
CA GLU A 575 23.11 14.04 -17.02
C GLU A 575 21.71 14.48 -17.43
N SER A 576 21.40 14.55 -18.73
CA SER A 576 20.06 14.93 -19.22
C SER A 576 19.60 16.30 -18.67
N ALA A 577 18.41 16.35 -18.08
CA ALA A 577 17.89 17.46 -17.27
C ALA A 577 18.87 17.91 -16.17
N GLY A 578 19.52 16.99 -15.47
CA GLY A 578 20.56 17.29 -14.49
C GLY A 578 21.82 17.88 -15.13
N GLY A 579 22.17 17.45 -16.35
CA GLY A 579 23.26 18.03 -17.13
C GLY A 579 22.98 19.48 -17.49
N HIS A 580 21.73 19.80 -17.82
CA HIS A 580 21.29 21.18 -18.04
C HIS A 580 21.39 22.01 -16.75
N LEU A 581 20.97 21.48 -15.61
CA LEU A 581 21.11 22.14 -14.31
C LEU A 581 22.59 22.31 -13.91
N ALA A 582 23.45 21.34 -14.21
CA ALA A 582 24.89 21.44 -13.99
C ALA A 582 25.51 22.58 -14.81
N ALA A 583 25.08 22.75 -16.06
CA ALA A 583 25.51 23.87 -16.89
C ALA A 583 25.05 25.22 -16.31
N PHE A 584 23.79 25.32 -15.86
CA PHE A 584 23.29 26.53 -15.20
C PHE A 584 24.01 26.82 -13.89
N LEU A 585 24.20 25.82 -13.03
CA LEU A 585 24.89 26.00 -11.74
C LEU A 585 26.30 26.56 -11.94
N ALA A 586 27.01 26.11 -12.97
CA ALA A 586 28.37 26.56 -13.26
C ALA A 586 28.45 27.94 -13.93
N LEU A 587 27.44 28.34 -14.70
CA LEU A 587 27.51 29.52 -15.58
C LEU A 587 26.57 30.67 -15.19
N ALA A 588 25.47 30.39 -14.49
CA ALA A 588 24.45 31.37 -14.12
C ALA A 588 24.80 32.07 -12.79
N ASN A 589 25.61 33.12 -12.91
CA ASN A 589 26.12 33.92 -11.78
C ASN A 589 25.42 35.28 -11.61
N ALA A 590 24.28 35.47 -12.25
CA ALA A 590 23.50 36.70 -12.09
C ALA A 590 22.87 36.73 -10.67
N PRO A 591 22.94 37.85 -9.92
CA PRO A 591 22.44 37.92 -8.55
C PRO A 591 20.98 37.47 -8.38
N GLU A 592 20.14 37.71 -9.38
CA GLU A 592 18.73 37.32 -9.40
C GLU A 592 18.49 35.80 -9.52
N LEU A 593 19.50 35.02 -9.91
CA LEU A 593 19.44 33.57 -10.04
C LEU A 593 20.07 32.84 -8.85
N GLU A 594 20.46 33.57 -7.80
CA GLU A 594 21.17 32.99 -6.65
C GLU A 594 20.21 32.24 -5.70
N GLY A 595 18.93 32.61 -5.66
CA GLY A 595 17.92 31.99 -4.80
C GLY A 595 18.11 32.24 -3.30
N SER A 596 17.01 32.20 -2.56
CA SER A 596 16.98 32.45 -1.10
C SER A 596 16.80 31.17 -0.26
N GLU A 597 16.93 30.00 -0.88
CA GLU A 597 16.65 28.70 -0.26
C GLU A 597 17.83 28.21 0.59
N GLY A 598 17.53 27.65 1.76
CA GLY A 598 18.52 27.06 2.69
C GLY A 598 19.54 28.08 3.21
N ILE A 599 20.82 27.72 3.20
CA ILE A 599 21.94 28.59 3.59
C ILE A 599 22.20 29.61 2.48
N THR A 600 22.29 30.90 2.82
CA THR A 600 22.44 31.99 1.82
C THR A 600 23.71 32.84 1.99
N ASP A 601 24.45 32.69 3.08
CA ASP A 601 25.67 33.46 3.39
C ASP A 601 26.97 32.84 2.85
N HIS A 602 26.85 31.71 2.13
CA HIS A 602 27.96 31.02 1.48
C HIS A 602 27.82 31.11 -0.05
N SER A 603 28.95 31.06 -0.76
CA SER A 603 28.93 31.02 -2.24
C SER A 603 28.24 29.75 -2.75
N SER A 604 27.57 29.80 -3.89
CA SER A 604 27.11 28.60 -4.63
C SER A 604 28.04 28.21 -5.80
N ALA A 605 29.18 28.89 -5.96
CA ALA A 605 30.05 28.69 -7.12
C ALA A 605 30.71 27.31 -7.11
N VAL A 606 30.95 26.77 -8.31
CA VAL A 606 31.66 25.51 -8.56
C VAL A 606 32.84 25.76 -9.51
N ASP A 607 33.91 24.98 -9.36
CA ASP A 607 35.19 25.12 -10.06
C ASP A 607 35.23 24.37 -11.39
N ALA A 608 34.39 23.33 -11.53
CA ALA A 608 34.32 22.48 -12.71
C ALA A 608 32.89 21.99 -12.96
N ALA A 609 32.57 21.73 -14.23
CA ALA A 609 31.29 21.14 -14.63
C ALA A 609 31.49 20.03 -15.65
N VAL A 610 30.82 18.90 -15.43
CA VAL A 610 30.66 17.82 -16.40
C VAL A 610 29.20 17.78 -16.82
N VAL A 611 28.94 18.20 -18.06
CA VAL A 611 27.58 18.30 -18.62
C VAL A 611 27.39 17.16 -19.59
N PHE A 612 26.67 16.11 -19.17
CA PHE A 612 26.48 14.92 -20.00
C PHE A 612 25.12 14.96 -20.70
N TYR A 613 25.15 15.14 -22.02
CA TYR A 613 23.98 15.30 -22.93
C TYR A 613 22.88 16.26 -22.43
N GLY A 614 23.25 17.25 -21.62
CA GLY A 614 22.37 18.32 -21.20
C GLY A 614 21.96 19.23 -22.37
N VAL A 615 20.77 19.82 -22.26
CA VAL A 615 20.29 20.81 -23.23
C VAL A 615 21.20 22.04 -23.14
N ALA A 616 21.88 22.38 -24.24
CA ALA A 616 22.80 23.52 -24.31
C ALA A 616 22.17 24.77 -24.97
N ASP A 617 20.99 24.64 -25.59
CA ASP A 617 20.31 25.70 -26.32
C ASP A 617 18.80 25.64 -26.04
N VAL A 618 18.27 26.65 -25.34
CA VAL A 618 16.84 26.82 -25.04
C VAL A 618 16.13 27.76 -26.02
N LEU A 619 16.83 28.34 -26.99
CA LEU A 619 16.28 29.24 -28.01
C LEU A 619 15.96 28.53 -29.34
N VAL A 620 16.45 27.31 -29.54
CA VAL A 620 16.16 26.53 -30.75
C VAL A 620 15.25 25.35 -30.40
N PRO A 621 13.92 25.45 -30.64
CA PRO A 621 13.08 24.27 -30.66
C PRO A 621 13.55 23.40 -31.83
N ARG A 622 14.32 22.34 -31.57
CA ARG A 622 14.58 21.31 -32.58
C ARG A 622 13.29 20.52 -32.81
N VAL A 623 12.45 21.07 -33.68
CA VAL A 623 11.51 20.30 -34.48
C VAL A 623 12.35 19.40 -35.39
N HIS A 624 12.66 18.18 -34.93
CA HIS A 624 12.94 17.11 -35.87
C HIS A 624 11.59 16.51 -36.28
N ALA A 625 11.08 17.02 -37.40
CA ALA A 625 10.08 16.33 -38.19
C ALA A 625 10.76 15.21 -39.00
N ALA A 626 10.00 14.12 -39.16
CA ALA A 626 10.25 12.86 -39.88
C ALA A 626 10.94 11.75 -39.08
#